data_AF-A0A239RGA2-F1
#
_entry.id   AF-A0A239RGA2-F1
#
_cell.length_a   1.000
_cell.length_b   1.000
_cell.length_c   1.000
_cell.angle_alpha   90.00
_cell.angle_beta   90.00
_cell.angle_gamma   90.00
#
_symmetry.space_group_name_H-M   'P 1'
#
loop_
_entity.id
_entity.type
_entity.pdbx_description
1 polymer ?
#
loop_
_entity_poly.entity_id
_entity_poly.type
_entity_poly.pdbx_seq_one_letter_code
_entity_poly.pdbx_strand_id
1 'polypeptide(L)'
;MSPTTEMYILCAILCLIGFFFMGLCYYTVFFTESSGAPFIGSIFVAIGFLLSPFKWLALLGLLDYGVWALPHAIISEHLESKRRQKFFDPFYTEKNYQESKHDETKAMFVRIKERDEELEWPYVTRSTYSLNIPKIVFSICLDKAGNRFLLTEEPYKSKQIKVYPFDEDIITVTDLPTKKGNMTVEIEVRDNERNNNS
;
A
#
# COMPACT_ATOMS: atom_id res chain seq x y z
N MET A 1 -6.65 -50.59 13.60
CA MET A 1 -7.50 -49.39 13.71
C MET A 1 -8.44 -49.38 12.52
N SER A 2 -9.71 -48.98 12.62
CA SER A 2 -10.55 -48.88 11.42
C SER A 2 -10.13 -47.64 10.60
N PRO A 3 -10.20 -47.68 9.26
CA PRO A 3 -9.79 -46.56 8.40
C PRO A 3 -10.54 -45.25 8.73
N THR A 4 -11.74 -45.36 9.29
CA THR A 4 -12.51 -44.22 9.80
C THR A 4 -11.87 -43.55 11.01
N THR A 5 -11.30 -44.30 11.96
CA THR A 5 -10.66 -43.75 13.16
C THR A 5 -9.38 -43.00 12.82
N GLU A 6 -8.59 -43.51 11.88
CA GLU A 6 -7.37 -42.84 11.40
C GLU A 6 -7.69 -41.50 10.74
N MET A 7 -8.77 -41.45 9.94
CA MET A 7 -9.26 -40.21 9.33
C MET A 7 -9.70 -39.18 10.39
N TYR A 8 -10.43 -39.59 11.44
CA TYR A 8 -10.85 -38.67 12.51
C TYR A 8 -9.66 -38.10 13.28
N ILE A 9 -8.63 -38.91 13.54
CA ILE A 9 -7.40 -38.46 14.21
C ILE A 9 -6.66 -37.44 13.34
N LEU A 10 -6.53 -37.71 12.04
CA LEU A 10 -5.93 -36.78 11.10
C LEU A 10 -6.68 -35.43 11.09
N CYS A 11 -8.01 -35.45 11.00
CA CYS A 11 -8.84 -34.24 11.05
C CYS A 11 -8.63 -33.46 12.36
N ALA A 12 -8.58 -34.15 13.50
CA ALA A 12 -8.35 -33.52 14.81
C ALA A 12 -6.97 -32.86 14.89
N ILE A 13 -5.92 -33.54 14.41
CA ILE A 13 -4.56 -32.99 14.36
C ILE A 13 -4.50 -31.77 13.45
N LEU A 14 -5.09 -31.83 12.25
CA LEU A 14 -5.14 -30.70 11.32
C LEU A 14 -5.86 -29.51 11.94
N CYS A 15 -7.03 -29.71 12.57
CA CYS A 15 -7.75 -28.62 13.25
C CYS A 15 -6.94 -28.04 14.42
N LEU A 16 -6.26 -28.87 15.22
CA LEU A 16 -5.46 -28.41 16.35
C LEU A 16 -4.27 -27.55 15.88
N ILE A 17 -3.56 -28.01 14.85
CA ILE A 17 -2.48 -27.24 14.21
C ILE A 17 -3.05 -25.93 13.63
N GLY A 18 -4.21 -26.00 12.98
CA GLY A 18 -4.87 -24.84 12.39
C GLY A 18 -5.25 -23.78 13.43
N PHE A 19 -5.89 -24.17 14.53
CA PHE A 19 -6.24 -23.26 15.62
C PHE A 19 -5.00 -22.69 16.33
N PHE A 20 -3.93 -23.48 16.47
CA PHE A 20 -2.66 -23.00 16.99
C PHE A 20 -2.09 -21.86 16.14
N PHE A 21 -2.02 -22.03 14.81
CA PHE A 21 -1.56 -20.98 13.91
C PHE A 21 -2.49 -19.76 13.87
N MET A 22 -3.82 -19.95 13.92
CA MET A 22 -4.75 -18.81 14.08
C MET A 22 -4.46 -18.02 15.36
N GLY A 23 -4.25 -18.71 16.48
CA GLY A 23 -3.92 -18.08 17.76
C GLY A 23 -2.60 -17.31 17.70
N LEU A 24 -1.58 -17.87 17.05
CA LEU A 24 -0.30 -17.17 16.81
C LEU A 24 -0.49 -15.93 15.95
N CYS A 25 -1.26 -16.00 14.87
CA CYS A 25 -1.57 -14.84 14.02
C CYS A 25 -2.23 -13.72 14.83
N TYR A 26 -3.27 -14.05 15.61
CA TYR A 26 -3.91 -13.08 16.50
C TYR A 26 -2.92 -12.48 17.50
N TYR A 27 -2.12 -13.33 18.14
CA TYR A 27 -1.11 -12.87 19.10
C TYR A 27 -0.12 -11.88 18.46
N THR A 28 0.43 -12.22 17.28
CA THR A 28 1.39 -11.35 16.59
C THR A 28 0.78 -10.00 16.19
N VAL A 29 -0.44 -9.99 15.67
CA VAL A 29 -1.11 -8.75 15.23
C VAL A 29 -1.39 -7.84 16.42
N PHE A 30 -1.92 -8.38 17.52
CA PHE A 30 -2.32 -7.57 18.66
C PHE A 30 -1.18 -7.17 19.61
N PHE A 31 -0.16 -8.02 19.77
CA PHE A 31 0.90 -7.80 20.77
C PHE A 31 2.24 -7.39 20.16
N THR A 32 2.50 -7.67 18.88
CA THR A 32 3.80 -7.39 18.27
C THR A 32 3.76 -6.38 17.13
N GLU A 33 2.57 -5.92 16.72
CA GLU A 33 2.35 -5.07 15.53
C GLU A 33 3.04 -5.59 14.25
N SER A 34 3.34 -6.90 14.20
CA SER A 34 4.04 -7.55 13.09
C SER A 34 3.06 -8.35 12.25
N SER A 35 3.34 -8.47 10.95
CA SER A 35 2.63 -9.39 10.07
C SER A 35 3.00 -10.83 10.44
N GLY A 36 2.07 -11.56 11.08
CA GLY A 36 2.20 -13.00 11.34
C GLY A 36 2.17 -13.83 10.04
N ALA A 37 2.24 -15.16 10.15
CA ALA A 37 2.16 -16.07 8.99
C ALA A 37 0.72 -16.16 8.46
N PRO A 38 0.36 -15.44 7.38
CA PRO A 38 -1.04 -15.18 7.08
C PRO A 38 -1.74 -16.47 6.63
N PHE A 39 -2.99 -16.64 7.07
CA PHE A 39 -3.98 -17.65 6.62
C PHE A 39 -3.60 -19.14 6.72
N ILE A 40 -2.39 -19.51 7.17
CA ILE A 40 -1.99 -20.92 7.32
C ILE A 40 -2.96 -21.67 8.25
N GLY A 41 -3.33 -21.05 9.36
CA GLY A 41 -4.31 -21.62 10.31
C GLY A 41 -5.67 -21.88 9.66
N SER A 42 -6.18 -20.92 8.89
CA SER A 42 -7.44 -21.05 8.13
C SER A 42 -7.47 -22.26 7.19
N ILE A 43 -6.38 -22.53 6.47
CA ILE A 43 -6.28 -23.65 5.52
C ILE A 43 -6.37 -24.98 6.27
N PHE A 44 -5.62 -25.12 7.36
CA PHE A 44 -5.62 -26.35 8.16
C PHE A 44 -6.99 -26.63 8.81
N VAL A 45 -7.65 -25.60 9.35
CA VAL A 45 -9.02 -25.73 9.91
C VAL A 45 -10.03 -26.07 8.81
N ALA A 46 -9.94 -25.44 7.65
CA ALA A 46 -10.84 -25.72 6.53
C ALA A 46 -10.68 -27.17 6.03
N ILE A 47 -9.44 -27.64 5.81
CA ILE A 47 -9.16 -29.01 5.37
C ILE A 47 -9.62 -30.01 6.44
N GLY A 48 -9.29 -29.78 7.72
CA GLY A 48 -9.65 -30.65 8.82
C GLY A 48 -11.17 -30.86 8.94
N PHE A 49 -11.96 -29.79 8.81
CA PHE A 49 -13.42 -29.91 8.86
C PHE A 49 -14.07 -30.39 7.55
N LEU A 50 -13.51 -30.09 6.38
CA LEU A 50 -13.99 -30.61 5.09
C LEU A 50 -13.86 -32.13 4.97
N LEU A 51 -12.79 -32.70 5.55
CA LEU A 51 -12.57 -34.14 5.66
C LEU A 51 -13.41 -34.79 6.77
N SER A 52 -13.98 -33.98 7.68
CA SER A 52 -14.85 -34.43 8.76
C SER A 52 -16.34 -34.51 8.35
N PRO A 53 -17.20 -35.19 9.12
CA PRO A 53 -18.65 -35.16 8.91
C PRO A 53 -19.25 -33.77 9.16
N PHE A 54 -18.56 -32.87 9.85
CA PHE A 54 -19.03 -31.52 10.20
C PHE A 54 -18.47 -30.45 9.25
N LYS A 55 -18.73 -30.61 7.94
CA LYS A 55 -18.15 -29.76 6.88
C LYS A 55 -18.42 -28.25 7.05
N TRP A 56 -19.55 -27.89 7.65
CA TRP A 56 -19.91 -26.49 7.87
C TRP A 56 -18.95 -25.77 8.83
N LEU A 57 -18.28 -26.51 9.72
CA LEU A 57 -17.26 -25.96 10.62
C LEU A 57 -15.99 -25.53 9.87
N ALA A 58 -15.82 -25.90 8.60
CA ALA A 58 -14.73 -25.38 7.77
C ALA A 58 -14.80 -23.84 7.63
N LEU A 59 -15.99 -23.26 7.78
CA LEU A 59 -16.18 -21.81 7.80
C LEU A 59 -15.50 -21.11 8.98
N LEU A 60 -15.12 -21.84 10.04
CA LEU A 60 -14.29 -21.28 11.12
C LEU A 60 -12.92 -20.82 10.61
N GLY A 61 -12.46 -21.33 9.47
CA GLY A 61 -11.28 -20.80 8.76
C GLY A 61 -11.39 -19.30 8.48
N LEU A 62 -12.60 -18.79 8.24
CA LEU A 62 -12.85 -17.36 7.97
C LEU A 62 -12.65 -16.46 9.20
N LEU A 63 -12.51 -17.03 10.41
CA LEU A 63 -12.20 -16.23 11.61
C LEU A 63 -10.73 -15.82 11.70
N ASP A 64 -9.86 -16.44 10.89
CA ASP A 64 -8.45 -16.11 10.83
C ASP A 64 -8.29 -14.67 10.30
N TYR A 65 -7.60 -13.83 11.07
CA TYR A 65 -7.32 -12.45 10.71
C TYR A 65 -6.60 -12.35 9.36
N GLY A 66 -5.70 -13.30 9.05
CA GLY A 66 -4.93 -13.30 7.80
C GLY A 66 -5.81 -13.41 6.55
N VAL A 67 -6.98 -14.05 6.66
CA VAL A 67 -7.94 -14.19 5.55
C VAL A 67 -8.53 -12.85 5.16
N TRP A 68 -8.78 -11.96 6.12
CA TRP A 68 -9.35 -10.63 5.87
C TRP A 68 -8.29 -9.56 5.64
N ALA A 69 -7.09 -9.74 6.18
CA ALA A 69 -5.99 -8.78 6.03
C ALA A 69 -5.61 -8.57 4.55
N LEU A 70 -5.55 -9.64 3.74
CA LEU A 70 -5.22 -9.56 2.32
C LEU A 70 -6.25 -8.77 1.49
N PRO A 71 -7.55 -9.15 1.47
CA PRO A 71 -8.54 -8.38 0.73
C PRO A 71 -8.67 -6.95 1.29
N HIS A 72 -8.53 -6.75 2.61
CA HIS A 72 -8.51 -5.42 3.19
C HIS A 72 -7.34 -4.59 2.65
N ALA A 73 -6.11 -5.11 2.62
CA ALA A 73 -4.95 -4.39 2.11
C ALA A 73 -5.15 -3.96 0.64
N ILE A 74 -5.57 -4.89 -0.22
CA ILE A 74 -5.79 -4.61 -1.66
C ILE A 74 -6.93 -3.60 -1.87
N ILE A 75 -8.07 -3.79 -1.19
CA ILE A 75 -9.24 -2.93 -1.37
C ILE A 75 -9.01 -1.56 -0.75
N SER A 76 -8.40 -1.49 0.43
CA SER A 76 -8.15 -0.22 1.13
C SER A 76 -7.23 0.68 0.31
N GLU A 77 -6.17 0.13 -0.30
CA GLU A 77 -5.26 0.90 -1.17
C GLU A 77 -6.01 1.50 -2.38
N HIS A 78 -6.85 0.72 -3.04
CA HIS A 78 -7.65 1.19 -4.17
C HIS A 78 -8.72 2.22 -3.76
N LEU A 79 -9.36 2.04 -2.61
CA LEU A 79 -10.33 3.00 -2.10
C LEU A 79 -9.65 4.31 -1.67
N GLU A 80 -8.47 4.21 -1.06
CA GLU A 80 -7.68 5.37 -0.67
C GLU A 80 -7.16 6.14 -1.87
N SER A 81 -6.65 5.48 -2.91
CA SER A 81 -6.18 6.15 -4.14
C SER A 81 -7.31 6.94 -4.80
N LYS A 82 -8.50 6.34 -4.94
CA LYS A 82 -9.70 7.03 -5.45
C LYS A 82 -10.13 8.19 -4.56
N ARG A 83 -10.05 8.04 -3.25
CA ARG A 83 -10.41 9.11 -2.30
C ARG A 83 -9.45 10.30 -2.41
N ARG A 84 -8.15 10.03 -2.54
CA ARG A 84 -7.12 11.06 -2.69
C ARG A 84 -7.23 11.77 -4.03
N GLN A 85 -7.50 11.04 -5.12
CA GLN A 85 -7.75 11.67 -6.41
C GLN A 85 -8.91 12.68 -6.34
N LYS A 86 -10.05 12.27 -5.74
CA LYS A 86 -11.19 13.16 -5.49
C LYS A 86 -10.88 14.35 -4.58
N PHE A 87 -9.85 14.24 -3.74
CA PHE A 87 -9.42 15.33 -2.88
C PHE A 87 -8.66 16.41 -3.67
N PHE A 88 -7.82 16.05 -4.64
CA PHE A 88 -7.11 17.01 -5.48
C PHE A 88 -7.94 17.54 -6.67
N ASP A 89 -8.94 16.79 -7.14
CA ASP A 89 -9.76 17.16 -8.30
C ASP A 89 -10.38 18.58 -8.27
N PRO A 90 -10.94 19.06 -7.14
CA PRO A 90 -11.45 20.42 -7.05
C PRO A 90 -10.35 21.46 -7.26
N PHE A 91 -9.15 21.22 -6.71
CA PHE A 91 -8.02 22.13 -6.82
C PHE A 91 -7.48 22.19 -8.26
N TYR A 92 -7.46 21.05 -8.96
CA TYR A 92 -7.10 21.01 -10.38
C TYR A 92 -8.01 21.87 -11.23
N THR A 93 -9.31 21.81 -10.95
CA THR A 93 -10.34 22.53 -11.71
C THR A 93 -10.29 24.02 -11.40
N GLU A 94 -10.16 24.41 -10.14
CA GLU A 94 -10.07 25.81 -9.71
C GLU A 94 -8.85 26.53 -10.33
N LYS A 95 -7.69 25.88 -10.33
CA LYS A 95 -6.45 26.43 -10.90
C LYS A 95 -6.30 26.23 -12.40
N ASN A 96 -7.25 25.53 -13.03
CA ASN A 96 -7.21 25.17 -14.45
C ASN A 96 -5.90 24.49 -14.89
N TYR A 97 -5.41 23.53 -14.10
CA TYR A 97 -4.26 22.71 -14.50
C TYR A 97 -4.61 21.82 -15.70
N GLN A 98 -3.60 21.50 -16.51
CA GLN A 98 -3.75 20.64 -17.68
C GLN A 98 -4.27 19.25 -17.30
N GLU A 99 -4.84 18.55 -18.29
CA GLU A 99 -5.29 17.17 -18.10
C GLU A 99 -4.14 16.21 -17.84
N SER A 100 -4.48 15.07 -17.25
CA SER A 100 -3.50 14.04 -16.94
C SER A 100 -2.87 13.52 -18.23
N LYS A 101 -1.54 13.53 -18.26
CA LYS A 101 -0.76 13.02 -19.38
C LYS A 101 0.37 12.14 -18.84
N HIS A 102 0.45 10.93 -19.38
CA HIS A 102 1.60 10.06 -19.20
C HIS A 102 2.70 10.48 -20.18
N ASP A 103 3.89 10.73 -19.66
CA ASP A 103 5.06 11.06 -20.47
C ASP A 103 6.06 9.91 -20.36
N GLU A 104 6.09 9.07 -21.39
CA GLU A 104 6.92 7.88 -21.46
C GLU A 104 8.42 8.20 -21.56
N THR A 105 8.75 9.44 -21.96
CA THR A 105 10.14 9.89 -22.08
C THR A 105 10.77 10.22 -20.73
N LYS A 106 9.96 10.35 -19.67
CA LYS A 106 10.42 10.75 -18.34
C LYS A 106 10.01 9.73 -17.28
N ALA A 107 10.86 9.61 -16.28
CA ALA A 107 10.58 8.84 -15.08
C ALA A 107 10.77 9.72 -13.85
N MET A 108 10.00 9.43 -12.80
CA MET A 108 10.08 10.13 -11.54
C MET A 108 10.83 9.26 -10.52
N PHE A 109 11.90 9.79 -9.99
CA PHE A 109 12.74 9.18 -8.98
C PHE A 109 12.43 9.82 -7.63
N VAL A 110 12.13 8.99 -6.63
CA VAL A 110 11.85 9.42 -5.26
C VAL A 110 12.91 8.84 -4.36
N ARG A 111 13.76 9.70 -3.81
CA ARG A 111 14.87 9.32 -2.91
C ARG A 111 14.54 9.65 -1.47
N ILE A 112 14.80 8.70 -0.58
CA ILE A 112 14.67 8.88 0.87
C ILE A 112 16.08 8.94 1.45
N LYS A 113 16.56 10.14 1.80
CA LYS A 113 17.97 10.36 2.18
C LYS A 113 18.43 9.51 3.35
N GLU A 114 17.57 9.35 4.35
CA GLU A 114 17.90 8.64 5.58
C GLU A 114 17.89 7.11 5.43
N ARG A 115 17.43 6.59 4.28
CA ARG A 115 17.31 5.14 4.03
C ARG A 115 18.16 4.64 2.86
N ASP A 116 18.83 5.54 2.14
CA ASP A 116 19.54 5.22 0.90
C ASP A 116 18.66 4.40 -0.07
N GLU A 117 17.39 4.79 -0.15
CA GLU A 117 16.37 4.12 -0.96
C GLU A 117 15.94 5.06 -2.08
N GLU A 118 15.96 4.56 -3.31
CA GLU A 118 15.47 5.25 -4.51
C GLU A 118 14.35 4.42 -5.13
N LEU A 119 13.22 5.07 -5.40
CA LEU A 119 12.05 4.48 -6.03
C LEU A 119 11.84 5.12 -7.40
N GLU A 120 11.68 4.29 -8.42
CA GLU A 120 11.35 4.72 -9.78
C GLU A 120 9.84 4.56 -10.02
N TRP A 121 9.16 5.65 -10.39
CA TRP A 121 7.75 5.69 -10.74
C TRP A 121 7.53 6.29 -12.14
N PRO A 122 6.48 5.88 -12.86
CA PRO A 122 6.14 6.49 -14.14
C PRO A 122 5.76 7.97 -13.94
N TYR A 123 6.20 8.83 -14.85
CA TYR A 123 5.86 10.25 -14.80
C TYR A 123 4.51 10.53 -15.47
N VAL A 124 3.49 10.77 -14.64
CA VAL A 124 2.11 11.02 -15.04
C VAL A 124 1.64 12.30 -14.37
N THR A 125 1.35 13.33 -15.16
CA THR A 125 0.82 14.58 -14.62
C THR A 125 -0.60 14.38 -14.10
N ARG A 126 -0.97 15.15 -13.07
CA ARG A 126 -2.27 15.08 -12.40
C ARG A 126 -2.61 13.69 -11.83
N SER A 127 -1.60 12.82 -11.69
CA SER A 127 -1.70 11.55 -10.97
C SER A 127 -1.35 11.75 -9.50
N THR A 128 -1.94 10.93 -8.63
CA THR A 128 -1.63 10.95 -7.20
C THR A 128 -0.58 9.90 -6.88
N TYR A 129 0.52 10.33 -6.29
CA TYR A 129 1.59 9.49 -5.79
C TYR A 129 1.53 9.41 -4.26
N SER A 130 1.88 8.24 -3.73
CA SER A 130 1.84 7.98 -2.29
C SER A 130 3.10 7.24 -1.88
N LEU A 131 3.88 7.86 -1.01
CA LEU A 131 4.93 7.20 -0.26
C LEU A 131 4.40 6.86 1.14
N ASN A 132 4.65 5.64 1.60
CA ASN A 132 4.15 5.18 2.91
C ASN A 132 5.11 5.55 4.06
N ILE A 133 6.42 5.59 3.81
CA ILE A 133 7.46 5.87 4.81
C ILE A 133 8.58 6.71 4.17
N PRO A 134 8.73 8.01 4.49
CA PRO A 134 7.75 8.81 5.25
C PRO A 134 6.41 8.92 4.53
N LYS A 135 5.33 9.15 5.28
CA LYS A 135 3.99 9.28 4.69
C LYS A 135 3.85 10.63 3.98
N ILE A 136 3.90 10.63 2.65
CA ILE A 136 3.65 11.82 1.82
C ILE A 136 2.75 11.45 0.65
N VAL A 137 1.77 12.31 0.37
CA VAL A 137 0.87 12.20 -0.78
C VAL A 137 1.03 13.44 -1.62
N PHE A 138 1.34 13.26 -2.90
CA PHE A 138 1.60 14.39 -3.78
C PHE A 138 1.12 14.14 -5.21
N SER A 139 1.02 15.22 -5.99
CA SER A 139 0.74 15.20 -7.42
C SER A 139 1.56 16.26 -8.14
N ILE A 140 2.02 15.95 -9.36
CA ILE A 140 2.72 16.92 -10.21
C ILE A 140 1.75 17.40 -11.28
N CYS A 141 1.61 18.71 -11.42
CA CYS A 141 0.65 19.35 -12.33
C CYS A 141 1.34 20.39 -13.22
N LEU A 142 0.74 20.63 -14.39
CA LEU A 142 1.17 21.67 -15.33
C LEU A 142 0.09 22.74 -15.42
N ASP A 143 0.45 24.01 -15.33
CA ASP A 143 -0.47 25.11 -15.66
C ASP A 143 -0.66 25.27 -17.19
N LYS A 144 -1.50 26.22 -17.61
CA LYS A 144 -1.70 26.50 -19.04
C LYS A 144 -0.45 27.01 -19.76
N ALA A 145 0.50 27.58 -19.05
CA ALA A 145 1.76 28.06 -19.60
C ALA A 145 2.84 26.95 -19.67
N GLY A 146 2.59 25.79 -19.04
CA GLY A 146 3.52 24.67 -18.99
C GLY A 146 4.44 24.68 -17.76
N ASN A 147 4.22 25.58 -16.79
CA ASN A 147 4.96 25.58 -15.54
C ASN A 147 4.52 24.40 -14.67
N ARG A 148 5.49 23.74 -14.05
CA ARG A 148 5.25 22.56 -13.20
C ARG A 148 5.05 22.96 -11.75
N PHE A 149 4.15 22.28 -11.08
CA PHE A 149 3.88 22.45 -9.65
C PHE A 149 3.79 21.10 -8.97
N LEU A 150 4.40 20.99 -7.79
CA LEU A 150 4.20 19.89 -6.87
C LEU A 150 3.10 20.28 -5.88
N LEU A 151 2.02 19.50 -5.86
CA LEU A 151 0.95 19.63 -4.89
C LEU A 151 1.13 18.55 -3.83
N THR A 152 1.17 18.92 -2.55
CA THR A 152 1.29 17.96 -1.45
C THR A 152 0.19 18.16 -0.43
N GLU A 153 -0.31 17.08 0.17
CA GLU A 153 -1.13 17.18 1.37
C GLU A 153 -0.24 17.44 2.60
N GLU A 154 -0.58 18.42 3.44
CA GLU A 154 0.14 18.59 4.71
C GLU A 154 -0.16 17.41 5.65
N PRO A 155 0.88 16.74 6.16
CA PRO A 155 0.68 15.75 7.22
C PRO A 155 0.20 16.49 8.49
N TYR A 156 -0.91 16.03 9.08
CA TYR A 156 -1.47 16.43 10.39
C TYR A 156 -2.17 17.80 10.49
N LYS A 157 -1.94 18.76 9.58
CA LYS A 157 -2.54 20.11 9.66
C LYS A 157 -3.60 20.34 8.59
N SER A 158 -4.77 19.76 8.82
CA SER A 158 -5.97 19.97 7.99
C SER A 158 -5.79 19.55 6.53
N LYS A 159 -6.88 19.31 5.82
CA LYS A 159 -6.88 18.94 4.40
C LYS A 159 -6.49 20.12 3.50
N GLN A 160 -5.34 20.73 3.73
CA GLN A 160 -4.81 21.83 2.94
C GLN A 160 -3.77 21.29 1.95
N ILE A 161 -3.91 21.72 0.70
CA ILE A 161 -2.97 21.42 -0.36
C ILE A 161 -1.91 22.51 -0.35
N LYS A 162 -0.65 22.11 -0.14
CA LYS A 162 0.50 22.98 -0.36
C LYS A 162 0.93 22.89 -1.82
N VAL A 163 1.28 24.04 -2.38
CA VAL A 163 1.77 24.18 -3.75
C VAL A 163 3.23 24.59 -3.67
N TYR A 164 4.09 23.84 -4.33
CA TYR A 164 5.48 24.18 -4.52
C TYR A 164 5.76 24.38 -6.01
N PRO A 165 6.45 25.46 -6.41
CA PRO A 165 6.96 25.56 -7.77
C PRO A 165 7.94 24.41 -8.03
N PHE A 166 7.80 23.76 -9.18
CA PHE A 166 8.64 22.64 -9.60
C PHE A 166 9.40 23.02 -10.87
N ASP A 167 10.04 24.18 -10.80
CA ASP A 167 10.76 24.78 -11.92
C ASP A 167 12.02 23.97 -12.26
N GLU A 168 12.71 23.50 -11.22
CA GLU A 168 13.83 22.57 -11.31
C GLU A 168 13.32 21.12 -11.45
N ASP A 169 14.14 20.25 -12.07
CA ASP A 169 13.82 18.82 -12.18
C ASP A 169 13.91 18.09 -10.84
N ILE A 170 14.30 18.77 -9.76
CA ILE A 170 14.46 18.22 -8.41
C ILE A 170 13.72 19.11 -7.41
N ILE A 171 13.00 18.49 -6.47
CA ILE A 171 12.42 19.17 -5.31
C ILE A 171 12.66 18.35 -4.06
N THR A 172 13.07 19.04 -3.00
CA THR A 172 13.30 18.43 -1.69
C THR A 172 12.18 18.79 -0.74
N VAL A 173 11.54 17.78 -0.17
CA VAL A 173 10.55 17.93 0.91
C VAL A 173 11.20 17.47 2.22
N THR A 174 11.43 18.41 3.13
CA THR A 174 12.07 18.16 4.43
C THR A 174 11.04 18.00 5.55
N ASP A 175 11.52 17.59 6.72
CA ASP A 175 10.73 17.54 7.96
C ASP A 175 9.49 16.65 7.90
N LEU A 176 9.54 15.58 7.10
CA LEU A 176 8.44 14.63 7.02
C LEU A 176 8.47 13.72 8.26
N PRO A 177 7.44 13.79 9.12
CA PRO A 177 7.43 13.05 10.37
C PRO A 177 7.27 11.55 10.16
N THR A 178 8.06 10.76 10.90
CA THR A 178 7.94 9.30 10.96
C THR A 178 8.04 8.81 12.41
N LYS A 179 7.74 7.52 12.64
CA LYS A 179 7.93 6.88 13.96
C LYS A 179 9.40 6.96 14.45
N LYS A 180 10.38 7.10 13.56
CA LYS A 180 11.83 7.10 13.88
C LYS A 180 12.46 8.49 13.86
N GLY A 181 11.67 9.55 13.67
CA GLY A 181 12.16 10.92 13.51
C GLY A 181 11.69 11.55 12.20
N ASN A 182 12.28 12.68 11.83
CA ASN A 182 11.98 13.36 10.58
C ASN A 182 12.81 12.75 9.44
N MET A 183 12.23 12.70 8.24
CA MET A 183 12.90 12.24 7.02
C MET A 183 12.77 13.27 5.91
N THR A 184 13.65 13.12 4.92
CA THR A 184 13.77 14.01 3.75
C THR A 184 13.53 13.20 2.49
N VAL A 185 12.61 13.68 1.66
CA VAL A 185 12.29 13.07 0.38
C VAL A 185 12.69 14.02 -0.74
N GLU A 186 13.55 13.54 -1.66
CA GLU A 186 13.81 14.22 -2.92
C GLU A 186 12.98 13.59 -4.02
N ILE A 187 12.26 14.41 -4.77
CA ILE A 187 11.49 14.00 -5.94
C ILE A 187 12.19 14.62 -7.13
N GLU A 188 12.59 13.78 -8.07
CA GLU A 188 13.34 14.16 -9.25
C GLU A 188 12.68 13.59 -10.49
N VAL A 189 12.61 14.37 -11.57
CA VAL A 189 12.11 13.90 -12.87
C VAL A 189 13.26 13.88 -13.86
N ARG A 190 13.64 12.68 -14.32
CA ARG A 190 14.72 12.49 -15.30
C ARG A 190 14.18 11.91 -16.59
N ASP A 191 14.97 12.00 -17.64
CA ASP A 191 14.72 11.25 -18.86
C ASP A 191 14.84 9.75 -18.59
N ASN A 192 13.93 8.99 -19.18
CA ASN A 192 13.84 7.55 -19.03
C ASN A 192 14.86 6.88 -19.95
N GLU A 193 15.98 6.42 -19.39
CA GLU A 193 17.09 5.80 -20.14
C GLU A 193 16.68 4.52 -20.90
N ARG A 194 15.51 3.92 -20.60
CA ARG A 194 15.01 2.76 -21.35
C ARG A 194 14.71 3.04 -22.82
N ASN A 195 14.44 4.29 -23.20
CA ASN A 195 14.13 4.67 -24.59
C ASN A 195 15.35 5.11 -25.41
N ASN A 196 16.54 5.21 -24.82
CA ASN A 196 17.77 5.57 -25.56
C ASN A 196 18.46 4.35 -26.23
N ASN A 197 17.93 3.14 -26.04
CA ASN A 197 18.49 1.90 -26.59
C ASN A 197 17.61 1.27 -27.68
N SER A 198 16.66 2.01 -28.26
CA SER A 198 15.83 1.57 -29.40
C SER A 198 16.21 2.26 -30.70
#